data_AF-A0A432YY93-F1
#
_entry.id   AF-A0A432YY93-F1
#
_cell.length_a   1.000
_cell.length_b   1.000
_cell.length_c   1.000
_cell.angle_alpha   90.00
_cell.angle_beta   90.00
_cell.angle_gamma   90.00
#
_symmetry.space_group_name_H-M   'P 1'
#
loop_
_entity.id
_entity.type
_entity.pdbx_description
1 polymer ?
#
loop_
_entity_poly.entity_id
_entity_poly.type
_entity_poly.pdbx_seq_one_letter_code
_entity_poly.pdbx_strand_id
1 'polypeptide(L)'
;MEEIIVTDLTRFSEGSKYVCLAGISTETGKLIRPLPYLTIVDSEKLDIRPGTKLQGVFELRPHLENPHTEDHNYDEGLTGAGRVTSDEFRRVLENSSFLTLNEGFGLPVAPKEKSYSPENCPQRSIITLKVDPKLVQIVPNQYDSNKLKAHITDGEGVALSFLSITDKGFYHFAQDHHRFDQLEEINAFIHNSQEVFVRVGLGREHKGKYWLQVNGIYTFPEPFVDLRGE
;
A
#
# COMPACT_ATOMS: atom_id res chain seq x y z
N MET A 1 -21.02 -7.77 11.60
CA MET A 1 -20.15 -8.21 10.49
C MET A 1 -19.90 -6.96 9.67
N GLU A 2 -18.65 -6.64 9.46
CA GLU A 2 -18.21 -5.41 8.81
C GLU A 2 -17.58 -5.76 7.46
N GLU A 3 -17.69 -4.85 6.49
CA GLU A 3 -17.08 -4.98 5.17
C GLU A 3 -15.91 -4.01 5.03
N ILE A 4 -14.78 -4.51 4.51
CA ILE A 4 -13.62 -3.69 4.14
C ILE A 4 -13.37 -3.79 2.64
N ILE A 5 -12.96 -2.67 2.03
CA ILE A 5 -12.41 -2.64 0.68
C ILE A 5 -10.89 -2.73 0.80
N VAL A 6 -10.31 -3.80 0.27
CA VAL A 6 -8.87 -4.04 0.32
C VAL A 6 -8.15 -2.92 -0.46
N THR A 7 -7.23 -2.23 0.20
CA THR A 7 -6.43 -1.14 -0.37
C THR A 7 -4.94 -1.45 -0.40
N ASP A 8 -4.50 -2.48 0.32
CA ASP A 8 -3.12 -2.92 0.38
C ASP A 8 -3.10 -4.46 0.38
N LEU A 9 -2.34 -5.05 -0.55
CA LEU A 9 -1.97 -6.47 -0.50
C LEU A 9 -0.47 -6.58 -0.69
N THR A 10 0.24 -6.68 0.43
CA THR A 10 1.70 -6.59 0.46
C THR A 10 2.34 -7.94 0.72
N ARG A 11 3.46 -8.19 0.04
CA ARG A 11 4.31 -9.35 0.31
C ARG A 11 5.31 -9.05 1.42
N PHE A 12 5.69 -10.08 2.15
CA PHE A 12 6.86 -10.03 3.03
C PHE A 12 8.16 -10.30 2.24
N SER A 13 9.25 -10.52 2.96
CA SER A 13 10.51 -11.00 2.37
C SER A 13 10.30 -12.28 1.57
N GLU A 14 11.17 -12.49 0.58
CA GLU A 14 11.21 -13.70 -0.22
C GLU A 14 11.23 -14.97 0.66
N GLY A 15 10.46 -15.98 0.27
CA GLY A 15 10.27 -17.22 1.04
C GLY A 15 9.22 -17.17 2.15
N SER A 16 8.62 -16.00 2.44
CA SER A 16 7.47 -15.93 3.35
C SER A 16 6.25 -16.64 2.76
N LYS A 17 5.47 -17.30 3.62
CA LYS A 17 4.20 -17.95 3.26
C LYS A 17 2.98 -17.03 3.44
N TYR A 18 3.20 -15.83 3.96
CA TYR A 18 2.16 -14.90 4.38
C TYR A 18 2.13 -13.64 3.52
N VAL A 19 0.98 -12.98 3.53
CA VAL A 19 0.77 -11.64 2.97
C VAL A 19 0.17 -10.74 4.05
N CYS A 20 0.45 -9.45 3.95
CA CYS A 20 -0.17 -8.44 4.80
C CYS A 20 -1.24 -7.70 4.01
N LEU A 21 -2.47 -7.71 4.55
CA LEU A 21 -3.64 -7.07 3.97
C LEU A 21 -4.04 -5.87 4.80
N ALA A 22 -4.40 -4.76 4.15
CA ALA A 22 -5.14 -3.69 4.81
C ALA A 22 -6.32 -3.26 3.93
N GLY A 23 -7.40 -2.85 4.57
CA GLY A 23 -8.61 -2.39 3.89
C GLY A 23 -9.27 -1.26 4.64
N ILE A 24 -10.11 -0.52 3.93
CA ILE A 24 -10.89 0.58 4.51
C ILE A 24 -12.31 0.08 4.74
N SER A 25 -12.78 0.23 5.98
CA SER A 25 -14.15 -0.05 6.38
C SER A 25 -15.13 0.78 5.56
N THR A 26 -16.12 0.12 4.95
CA THR A 26 -17.17 0.81 4.19
C THR A 26 -18.16 1.54 5.10
N GLU A 27 -18.26 1.13 6.37
CA GLU A 27 -19.14 1.73 7.36
C GLU A 27 -18.49 2.94 8.05
N THR A 28 -17.22 2.83 8.43
CA THR A 28 -16.55 3.81 9.29
C THR A 28 -15.49 4.65 8.58
N GLY A 29 -15.06 4.24 7.38
CA GLY A 29 -13.93 4.85 6.67
C GLY A 29 -12.57 4.62 7.37
N LYS A 30 -12.53 3.83 8.44
CA LYS A 30 -11.29 3.52 9.15
C LYS A 30 -10.49 2.46 8.43
N LEU A 31 -9.17 2.57 8.54
CA LEU A 31 -8.25 1.54 8.11
C LEU A 31 -8.31 0.35 9.08
N ILE A 32 -8.37 -0.85 8.54
CA ILE A 32 -8.35 -2.12 9.25
C ILE A 32 -7.25 -2.97 8.64
N ARG A 33 -6.34 -3.48 9.48
CA ARG A 33 -5.41 -4.55 9.14
C ARG A 33 -5.81 -5.82 9.88
N PRO A 34 -6.42 -6.80 9.19
CA PRO A 34 -6.78 -8.08 9.79
C PRO A 34 -5.53 -8.90 10.16
N LEU A 35 -5.57 -9.50 11.34
CA LEU A 35 -4.60 -10.46 11.88
C LEU A 35 -5.33 -11.70 12.42
N PRO A 36 -4.72 -12.90 12.33
CA PRO A 36 -3.36 -13.21 11.87
C PRO A 36 -3.15 -12.97 10.36
N TYR A 37 -1.90 -12.82 9.91
CA TYR A 37 -1.64 -12.63 8.48
C TYR A 37 -2.17 -13.80 7.65
N LEU A 38 -2.82 -13.49 6.52
CA LEU A 38 -3.28 -14.50 5.58
C LEU A 38 -2.10 -15.23 4.95
N THR A 39 -2.27 -16.52 4.67
CA THR A 39 -1.32 -17.23 3.82
C THR A 39 -1.48 -16.77 2.38
N ILE A 40 -0.42 -16.89 1.57
CA ILE A 40 -0.48 -16.64 0.12
C ILE A 40 -1.58 -17.51 -0.51
N VAL A 41 -1.66 -18.79 -0.11
CA VAL A 41 -2.63 -19.75 -0.62
C VAL A 41 -4.06 -19.31 -0.31
N ASP A 42 -4.34 -18.85 0.93
CA ASP A 42 -5.69 -18.44 1.30
C ASP A 42 -6.07 -17.10 0.66
N SER A 43 -5.11 -16.20 0.49
CA SER A 43 -5.28 -14.96 -0.27
C SER A 43 -5.64 -15.22 -1.73
N GLU A 44 -5.04 -16.24 -2.35
CA GLU A 44 -5.30 -16.62 -3.74
C GLU A 44 -6.64 -17.35 -3.90
N LYS A 45 -7.00 -18.24 -2.95
CA LYS A 45 -8.32 -18.88 -2.93
C LYS A 45 -9.47 -17.87 -2.85
N LEU A 46 -9.26 -16.77 -2.13
CA LEU A 46 -10.23 -15.69 -1.98
C LEU A 46 -10.15 -14.63 -3.09
N ASP A 47 -9.24 -14.80 -4.07
CA ASP A 47 -8.92 -13.82 -5.12
C ASP A 47 -8.80 -12.38 -4.57
N ILE A 48 -8.03 -12.26 -3.48
CA ILE A 48 -7.80 -10.97 -2.85
C ILE A 48 -6.86 -10.15 -3.71
N ARG A 49 -7.31 -8.94 -4.05
CA ARG A 49 -6.55 -7.89 -4.72
C ARG A 49 -7.02 -6.53 -4.18
N PRO A 50 -6.29 -5.43 -4.43
CA PRO A 50 -6.84 -4.10 -4.25
C PRO A 50 -8.21 -3.95 -4.95
N GLY A 51 -9.20 -3.44 -4.23
CA GLY A 51 -10.60 -3.34 -4.65
C GLY A 51 -11.47 -4.58 -4.35
N THR A 52 -10.91 -5.68 -3.82
CA THR A 52 -11.72 -6.80 -3.32
C THR A 52 -12.48 -6.37 -2.06
N LYS A 53 -13.77 -6.74 -1.96
CA LYS A 53 -14.57 -6.59 -0.74
C LYS A 53 -14.40 -7.83 0.12
N LEU A 54 -14.05 -7.64 1.38
CA LEU A 54 -13.96 -8.71 2.37
C LEU A 54 -14.93 -8.44 3.51
N GLN A 55 -15.69 -9.47 3.90
CA GLN A 55 -16.60 -9.42 5.04
C GLN A 55 -16.06 -10.29 6.17
N GLY A 56 -16.20 -9.80 7.40
CA GLY A 56 -15.74 -10.50 8.59
C GLY A 56 -16.22 -9.84 9.88
N VAL A 57 -15.80 -10.43 11.00
CA VAL A 57 -15.86 -9.78 12.31
C VAL A 57 -14.45 -9.27 12.60
N PHE A 58 -14.28 -7.95 12.67
CA PHE A 58 -13.00 -7.32 12.94
C PHE A 58 -13.02 -6.72 14.35
N GLU A 59 -12.20 -7.26 15.24
CA GLU A 59 -12.10 -6.79 16.63
C GLU A 59 -10.74 -6.15 16.87
N LEU A 60 -10.73 -4.89 17.30
CA LEU A 60 -9.48 -4.18 17.60
C LEU A 60 -8.66 -4.98 18.61
N ARG A 61 -7.37 -5.18 18.32
CA ARG A 61 -6.50 -5.95 19.24
C ARG A 61 -6.33 -5.21 20.57
N PRO A 62 -6.31 -5.92 21.71
CA PRO A 62 -6.18 -5.29 23.04
C PRO A 62 -4.79 -4.70 23.30
N HIS A 63 -3.76 -5.16 22.59
CA HIS A 63 -2.37 -4.73 22.74
C HIS A 63 -1.84 -4.27 21.39
N LEU A 64 -2.20 -3.04 21.01
CA LEU A 64 -1.72 -2.41 19.79
C LEU A 64 -0.26 -1.97 19.98
N GLU A 65 0.54 -2.22 18.95
CA GLU A 65 1.91 -1.70 18.85
C GLU A 65 1.89 -0.46 17.96
N ASN A 66 2.51 0.64 18.40
CA ASN A 66 2.64 1.80 17.53
C ASN A 66 3.64 1.52 16.39
N PRO A 67 3.48 2.13 15.21
CA PRO A 67 2.38 3.01 14.76
C PRO A 67 1.12 2.27 14.27
N HIS A 68 1.10 0.95 14.44
CA HIS A 68 0.15 -0.01 13.87
C HIS A 68 -1.15 -0.13 14.66
N THR A 69 -1.82 1.01 14.84
CA THR A 69 -3.06 1.12 15.62
C THR A 69 -4.29 0.55 14.91
N GLU A 70 -4.17 0.21 13.63
CA GLU A 70 -5.21 -0.39 12.79
C GLU A 70 -5.32 -1.91 12.90
N ASP A 71 -4.56 -2.56 13.79
CA ASP A 71 -4.56 -4.02 13.94
C ASP A 71 -5.86 -4.56 14.55
N HIS A 72 -6.56 -5.41 13.78
CA HIS A 72 -7.75 -6.10 14.22
C HIS A 72 -7.55 -7.61 14.17
N ASN A 73 -7.99 -8.33 15.19
CA ASN A 73 -8.24 -9.76 15.07
C ASN A 73 -9.42 -9.97 14.13
N TYR A 74 -9.42 -11.08 13.40
CA TYR A 74 -10.61 -11.57 12.73
C TYR A 74 -10.84 -13.04 13.06
N ASP A 75 -12.12 -13.42 13.17
CA ASP A 75 -12.53 -14.80 13.38
C ASP A 75 -12.35 -15.64 12.11
N GLU A 76 -12.22 -16.96 12.25
CA GLU A 76 -12.24 -17.88 11.12
C GLU A 76 -13.53 -17.67 10.31
N GLY A 77 -13.44 -17.07 9.11
CA GLY A 77 -14.62 -16.77 8.30
C GLY A 77 -14.54 -15.54 7.41
N LEU A 78 -13.36 -15.04 7.04
CA LEU A 78 -13.28 -14.02 5.99
C LEU A 78 -13.88 -14.54 4.69
N THR A 79 -14.86 -13.83 4.16
CA THR A 79 -15.50 -14.15 2.90
C THR A 79 -15.32 -13.04 1.88
N GLY A 80 -15.15 -13.43 0.61
CA GLY A 80 -15.17 -12.48 -0.50
C GLY A 80 -16.60 -12.03 -0.80
N ALA A 81 -16.81 -10.73 -0.88
CA ALA A 81 -18.11 -10.11 -1.20
C ALA A 81 -18.10 -9.42 -2.58
N GLY A 82 -17.27 -9.91 -3.49
CA GLY A 82 -17.07 -9.35 -4.83
C GLY A 82 -16.03 -8.23 -4.85
N ARG A 83 -16.11 -7.38 -5.88
CA ARG A 83 -15.11 -6.34 -6.15
C ARG A 83 -15.80 -5.01 -6.39
N VAL A 84 -15.16 -3.92 -5.99
CA VAL A 84 -15.62 -2.58 -6.33
C VAL A 84 -15.18 -2.18 -7.73
N THR A 85 -15.98 -1.34 -8.37
CA THR A 85 -15.64 -0.65 -9.62
C THR A 85 -14.42 0.27 -9.45
N SER A 86 -13.79 0.66 -10.56
CA SER A 86 -12.68 1.63 -10.54
C SER A 86 -13.06 2.94 -9.84
N ASP A 87 -14.25 3.49 -10.13
CA ASP A 87 -14.72 4.72 -9.51
C ASP A 87 -14.98 4.60 -8.01
N GLU A 88 -15.52 3.46 -7.56
CA GLU A 88 -15.72 3.19 -6.13
C GLU A 88 -14.38 3.07 -5.41
N PHE A 89 -13.40 2.35 -6.00
CA PHE A 89 -12.07 2.24 -5.44
C PHE A 89 -11.35 3.59 -5.38
N ARG A 90 -11.47 4.39 -6.44
CA ARG A 90 -10.95 5.78 -6.49
C ARG A 90 -11.50 6.63 -5.35
N ARG A 91 -12.81 6.57 -5.11
CA ARG A 91 -13.46 7.32 -4.02
C ARG A 91 -12.96 6.88 -2.63
N VAL A 92 -12.72 5.59 -2.44
CA VAL A 92 -12.14 5.07 -1.19
C VAL A 92 -10.73 5.65 -0.94
N LEU A 93 -9.90 5.68 -1.99
CA LEU A 93 -8.56 6.26 -1.91
C LEU A 93 -8.62 7.78 -1.69
N GLU A 94 -9.46 8.51 -2.44
CA GLU A 94 -9.65 9.96 -2.31
C GLU A 94 -10.09 10.35 -0.90
N ASN A 95 -11.11 9.68 -0.35
CA ASN A 95 -11.67 9.99 0.97
C ASN A 95 -10.68 9.72 2.12
N SER A 96 -9.64 8.92 1.87
CA SER A 96 -8.60 8.58 2.84
C SER A 96 -7.25 9.21 2.51
N SER A 97 -7.21 10.13 1.53
CA SER A 97 -5.98 10.74 1.04
C SER A 97 -5.55 11.97 1.83
N PHE A 98 -4.24 12.16 1.85
CA PHE A 98 -3.57 13.33 2.39
C PHE A 98 -2.77 13.99 1.26
N LEU A 99 -2.56 15.30 1.37
CA LEU A 99 -1.76 16.05 0.40
C LEU A 99 -0.26 15.87 0.65
N THR A 100 0.11 15.67 1.93
CA THR A 100 1.52 15.60 2.35
C THR A 100 1.80 14.39 3.23
N LEU A 101 3.06 13.94 3.21
CA LEU A 101 3.57 12.88 4.08
C LEU A 101 3.40 13.27 5.55
N ASN A 102 3.69 14.53 5.87
CA ASN A 102 3.67 15.04 7.24
C ASN A 102 2.25 15.07 7.81
N GLU A 103 1.27 15.49 7.01
CA GLU A 103 -0.15 15.46 7.37
C GLU A 103 -0.63 14.01 7.58
N GLY A 104 -0.32 13.13 6.62
CA GLY A 104 -0.75 11.74 6.68
C GLY A 104 -0.18 10.99 7.88
N PHE A 105 1.13 11.11 8.13
CA PHE A 105 1.77 10.45 9.27
C PHE A 105 1.58 11.19 10.60
N GLY A 106 1.12 12.45 10.56
CA GLY A 106 0.97 13.31 11.74
C GLY A 106 2.31 13.72 12.35
N LEU A 107 3.41 13.56 11.61
CA LEU A 107 4.77 13.79 12.06
C LEU A 107 5.67 14.06 10.84
N PRO A 108 6.64 14.99 10.93
CA PRO A 108 7.54 15.25 9.82
C PRO A 108 8.41 14.04 9.44
N VAL A 109 8.49 13.72 8.15
CA VAL A 109 9.54 12.83 7.63
C VAL A 109 10.81 13.65 7.46
N ALA A 110 11.90 13.27 8.12
CA ALA A 110 13.18 13.94 7.93
C ALA A 110 13.67 13.75 6.48
N PRO A 111 14.17 14.80 5.79
CA PRO A 111 14.65 14.68 4.42
C PRO A 111 15.69 13.58 4.28
N LYS A 112 15.55 12.73 3.24
CA LYS A 112 16.40 11.56 2.96
C LYS A 112 16.31 10.42 3.99
N GLU A 113 15.60 10.58 5.10
CA GLU A 113 15.29 9.48 5.99
C GLU A 113 14.05 8.73 5.48
N LYS A 114 14.13 7.41 5.45
CA LYS A 114 13.06 6.53 4.97
C LYS A 114 12.48 5.72 6.12
N SER A 115 12.51 6.29 7.33
CA SER A 115 12.13 5.59 8.53
C SER A 115 11.82 6.55 9.67
N TYR A 116 10.99 6.10 10.60
CA TYR A 116 10.80 6.73 11.90
C TYR A 116 11.49 5.91 12.99
N SER A 117 11.81 6.54 14.13
CA SER A 117 12.25 5.82 15.33
C SER A 117 11.08 5.58 16.29
N PRO A 118 11.17 4.57 17.18
CA PRO A 118 10.15 4.35 18.21
C PRO A 118 9.88 5.56 19.11
N GLU A 119 10.89 6.39 19.38
CA GLU A 119 10.77 7.60 20.20
C GLU A 119 10.03 8.73 19.47
N ASN A 120 10.05 8.72 18.14
CA ASN A 120 9.38 9.68 17.29
C ASN A 120 8.38 8.93 16.38
N CYS A 121 7.44 8.25 17.02
CA CYS A 121 6.52 7.36 16.34
C CYS A 121 5.38 8.17 15.65
N PRO A 122 5.09 7.91 14.37
CA PRO A 122 3.99 8.57 13.67
C PRO A 122 2.62 8.08 14.19
N GLN A 123 1.59 8.87 13.90
CA GLN A 123 0.21 8.62 14.33
C GLN A 123 -0.45 7.49 13.53
N ARG A 124 0.00 7.25 12.30
CA ARG A 124 -0.55 6.24 11.38
C ARG A 124 0.58 5.41 10.83
N SER A 125 0.32 4.14 10.58
CA SER A 125 1.28 3.26 9.92
C SER A 125 1.13 3.24 8.40
N ILE A 126 -0.07 3.50 7.86
CA ILE A 126 -0.36 3.49 6.42
C ILE A 126 -1.21 4.71 6.09
N ILE A 127 -0.85 5.37 4.99
CA ILE A 127 -1.53 6.55 4.47
C ILE A 127 -1.79 6.41 2.97
N THR A 128 -2.82 7.09 2.46
CA THR A 128 -2.96 7.34 1.02
C THR A 128 -2.41 8.73 0.74
N LEU A 129 -1.51 8.86 -0.23
CA LEU A 129 -1.11 10.14 -0.78
C LEU A 129 -1.72 10.32 -2.16
N LYS A 130 -2.37 11.45 -2.39
CA LYS A 130 -2.70 11.91 -3.74
C LYS A 130 -1.54 12.76 -4.25
N VAL A 131 -0.91 12.33 -5.33
CA VAL A 131 0.33 12.94 -5.84
C VAL A 131 0.15 13.36 -7.29
N ASP A 132 0.88 14.40 -7.70
CA ASP A 132 1.03 14.70 -9.13
C ASP A 132 1.68 13.47 -9.81
N PRO A 133 1.08 12.93 -10.87
CA PRO A 133 1.62 11.78 -11.58
C PRO A 133 3.09 11.94 -11.98
N LYS A 134 3.53 13.16 -12.34
CA LYS A 134 4.92 13.46 -12.74
C LYS A 134 5.92 13.38 -11.59
N LEU A 135 5.43 13.39 -10.35
CA LEU A 135 6.24 13.31 -9.14
C LEU A 135 6.40 11.88 -8.62
N VAL A 136 5.90 10.89 -9.37
CA VAL A 136 6.13 9.46 -9.11
C VAL A 136 7.10 8.92 -10.16
N GLN A 137 8.09 8.15 -9.71
CA GLN A 137 9.03 7.49 -10.61
C GLN A 137 9.34 6.07 -10.13
N ILE A 138 9.29 5.11 -11.03
CA ILE A 138 9.74 3.74 -10.82
C ILE A 138 11.15 3.62 -11.37
N VAL A 139 12.08 3.17 -10.54
CA VAL A 139 13.50 3.05 -10.89
C VAL A 139 14.01 1.66 -10.53
N PRO A 140 15.04 1.14 -11.23
CA PRO A 140 15.71 -0.07 -10.78
C PRO A 140 16.47 0.20 -9.48
N ASN A 141 16.57 -0.81 -8.63
CA ASN A 141 17.45 -0.76 -7.48
C ASN A 141 18.90 -0.80 -7.94
N GLN A 142 19.72 0.10 -7.39
CA GLN A 142 21.14 0.26 -7.76
C GLN A 142 21.99 -0.99 -7.51
N TYR A 143 21.60 -1.82 -6.54
CA TYR A 143 22.35 -3.02 -6.15
C TYR A 143 21.80 -4.32 -6.74
N ASP A 144 20.57 -4.30 -7.24
CA ASP A 144 19.86 -5.48 -7.73
C ASP A 144 18.81 -5.02 -8.74
N SER A 145 19.17 -5.02 -10.03
CA SER A 145 18.29 -4.53 -11.10
C SER A 145 16.98 -5.30 -11.23
N ASN A 146 16.87 -6.49 -10.61
CA ASN A 146 15.63 -7.26 -10.57
C ASN A 146 14.65 -6.73 -9.51
N LYS A 147 15.04 -5.73 -8.72
CA LYS A 147 14.16 -5.08 -7.75
C LYS A 147 13.86 -3.67 -8.21
N LEU A 148 12.57 -3.34 -8.27
CA LEU A 148 12.13 -1.97 -8.53
C LEU A 148 11.98 -1.19 -7.22
N LYS A 149 12.14 0.12 -7.32
CA LYS A 149 11.98 1.10 -6.25
C LYS A 149 11.13 2.26 -6.73
N ALA A 150 10.51 2.97 -5.80
CA ALA A 150 9.75 4.17 -6.09
C ALA A 150 10.46 5.43 -5.57
N HIS A 151 10.39 6.49 -6.37
CA HIS A 151 10.59 7.88 -5.94
C HIS A 151 9.22 8.55 -5.91
N ILE A 152 8.95 9.30 -4.86
CA ILE A 152 7.69 10.03 -4.67
C ILE A 152 8.02 11.39 -4.09
N THR A 153 7.38 12.43 -4.62
CA THR A 153 7.38 13.77 -3.99
C THR A 153 5.94 14.15 -3.67
N ASP A 154 5.71 14.60 -2.44
CA ASP A 154 4.37 15.01 -1.98
C ASP A 154 3.99 16.44 -2.42
N GLY A 155 2.79 16.90 -2.05
CA GLY A 155 2.27 18.21 -2.44
C GLY A 155 3.03 19.43 -1.88
N GLU A 156 3.94 19.22 -0.91
CA GLU A 156 4.80 20.27 -0.34
C GLU A 156 6.27 20.14 -0.78
N GLY A 157 6.58 19.18 -1.66
CA GLY A 157 7.94 18.98 -2.17
C GLY A 157 8.80 18.07 -1.31
N VAL A 158 8.25 17.37 -0.32
CA VAL A 158 9.00 16.37 0.46
C VAL A 158 9.22 15.15 -0.42
N ALA A 159 10.48 14.90 -0.77
CA ALA A 159 10.87 13.83 -1.67
C ALA A 159 11.41 12.61 -0.91
N LEU A 160 10.84 11.44 -1.20
CA LEU A 160 11.34 10.13 -0.78
C LEU A 160 11.88 9.38 -1.98
N SER A 161 13.11 8.90 -1.89
CA SER A 161 13.79 8.17 -2.98
C SER A 161 14.13 6.75 -2.57
N PHE A 162 14.22 5.85 -3.54
CA PHE A 162 14.52 4.43 -3.34
C PHE A 162 13.66 3.74 -2.27
N LEU A 163 12.35 4.01 -2.24
CA LEU A 163 11.40 3.27 -1.41
C LEU A 163 11.21 1.86 -1.96
N SER A 164 11.15 0.86 -1.06
CA SER A 164 10.76 -0.50 -1.47
C SER A 164 9.30 -0.52 -1.89
N ILE A 165 9.00 -1.20 -3.00
CA ILE A 165 7.63 -1.52 -3.40
C ILE A 165 7.34 -2.93 -2.88
N THR A 166 6.37 -3.04 -1.99
CA THR A 166 5.93 -4.30 -1.36
C THR A 166 4.57 -4.76 -1.83
N ASP A 167 3.89 -3.98 -2.65
CA ASP A 167 2.67 -4.41 -3.34
C ASP A 167 2.91 -5.74 -4.10
N LYS A 168 2.05 -6.73 -3.84
CA LYS A 168 2.17 -8.08 -4.43
C LYS A 168 1.92 -8.04 -5.94
N GLY A 169 0.92 -7.29 -6.38
CA GLY A 169 0.57 -7.20 -7.81
C GLY A 169 1.69 -6.55 -8.62
N PHE A 170 2.22 -5.43 -8.12
CA PHE A 170 3.30 -4.69 -8.74
C PHE A 170 4.57 -5.52 -8.77
N TYR A 171 4.84 -6.29 -7.71
CA TYR A 171 5.99 -7.20 -7.69
C TYR A 171 5.89 -8.28 -8.78
N HIS A 172 4.75 -8.94 -8.92
CA HIS A 172 4.56 -9.94 -9.98
C HIS A 172 4.69 -9.32 -11.38
N PHE A 173 4.05 -8.17 -11.59
CA PHE A 173 4.19 -7.44 -12.84
C PHE A 173 5.65 -7.07 -13.14
N ALA A 174 6.38 -6.58 -12.14
CA ALA A 174 7.79 -6.26 -12.26
C ALA A 174 8.62 -7.51 -12.61
N GLN A 175 8.32 -8.67 -12.00
CA GLN A 175 8.98 -9.95 -12.31
C GLN A 175 8.88 -10.34 -13.77
N ASP A 176 7.73 -10.07 -14.38
CA ASP A 176 7.46 -10.39 -15.78
C ASP A 176 8.01 -9.31 -16.74
N HIS A 177 8.33 -8.10 -16.25
CA HIS A 177 8.61 -6.91 -17.06
C HIS A 177 9.91 -6.17 -16.66
N HIS A 178 11.00 -6.91 -16.43
CA HIS A 178 12.29 -6.38 -15.96
C HIS A 178 13.15 -5.65 -17.01
N ARG A 179 12.70 -5.46 -18.24
CA ARG A 179 13.54 -4.85 -19.27
C ARG A 179 13.49 -3.31 -19.21
N PHE A 180 14.58 -2.67 -19.63
CA PHE A 180 14.74 -1.21 -19.53
C PHE A 180 13.70 -0.43 -20.36
N ASP A 181 13.30 -0.97 -21.51
CA ASP A 181 12.22 -0.47 -22.35
C ASP A 181 10.87 -0.47 -21.61
N GLN A 182 10.61 -1.49 -20.81
CA GLN A 182 9.37 -1.60 -20.03
C GLN A 182 9.31 -0.58 -18.87
N LEU A 183 10.44 -0.16 -18.30
CA LEU A 183 10.44 0.86 -17.23
C LEU A 183 10.06 2.26 -17.74
N GLU A 184 10.45 2.61 -18.96
CA GLU A 184 10.04 3.87 -19.58
C GLU A 184 8.53 3.85 -19.85
N GLU A 185 7.98 2.72 -20.32
CA GLU A 185 6.53 2.55 -20.50
C GLU A 185 5.75 2.67 -19.19
N ILE A 186 6.25 2.06 -18.11
CA ILE A 186 5.65 2.17 -16.77
C ILE A 186 5.57 3.62 -16.32
N ASN A 187 6.70 4.33 -16.37
CA ASN A 187 6.76 5.73 -15.96
C ASN A 187 5.90 6.61 -16.87
N ALA A 188 5.93 6.38 -18.19
CA ALA A 188 5.10 7.10 -19.13
C ALA A 188 3.60 6.88 -18.87
N PHE A 189 3.18 5.66 -18.56
CA PHE A 189 1.79 5.38 -18.19
C PHE A 189 1.39 6.17 -16.93
N ILE A 190 2.20 6.09 -15.88
CA ILE A 190 1.94 6.81 -14.63
C ILE A 190 1.87 8.31 -14.91
N HIS A 191 2.86 8.89 -15.61
CA HIS A 191 2.93 10.33 -15.90
C HIS A 191 1.79 10.85 -16.78
N ASN A 192 1.19 9.99 -17.61
CA ASN A 192 0.04 10.32 -18.46
C ASN A 192 -1.31 10.04 -17.78
N SER A 193 -1.32 9.44 -16.59
CA SER A 193 -2.53 9.22 -15.82
C SER A 193 -3.10 10.53 -15.29
N GLN A 194 -4.42 10.62 -15.13
CA GLN A 194 -5.05 11.85 -14.64
C GLN A 194 -4.89 12.01 -13.13
N GLU A 195 -5.01 10.90 -12.40
CA GLU A 195 -4.83 10.87 -10.94
C GLU A 195 -3.94 9.70 -10.55
N VAL A 196 -3.07 9.91 -9.57
CA VAL A 196 -2.23 8.87 -8.97
C VAL A 196 -2.37 8.91 -7.45
N PHE A 197 -2.67 7.77 -6.87
CA PHE A 197 -2.69 7.55 -5.43
C PHE A 197 -1.60 6.56 -5.06
N VAL A 198 -0.82 6.89 -4.04
CA VAL A 198 0.21 6.00 -3.51
C VAL A 198 -0.10 5.64 -2.08
N ARG A 199 -0.17 4.35 -1.79
CA ARG A 199 -0.26 3.83 -0.43
C ARG A 199 1.15 3.73 0.14
N VAL A 200 1.43 4.54 1.16
CA VAL A 200 2.73 4.54 1.83
C VAL A 200 2.55 3.96 3.22
N GLY A 201 3.27 2.88 3.49
CA GLY A 201 3.19 2.13 4.74
C GLY A 201 4.50 2.16 5.53
N LEU A 202 4.38 1.83 6.81
CA LEU A 202 5.47 1.58 7.73
C LEU A 202 5.50 0.10 8.06
N GLY A 203 6.66 -0.52 7.88
CA GLY A 203 6.91 -1.86 8.39
C GLY A 203 6.89 -1.90 9.93
N ARG A 204 6.74 -3.10 10.49
CA ARG A 204 6.99 -3.34 11.93
C ARG A 204 8.42 -2.93 12.30
N GLU A 205 8.65 -2.74 13.59
CA GLU A 205 9.97 -2.34 14.09
C GLU A 205 11.05 -3.34 13.61
N HIS A 206 12.08 -2.81 12.97
CA HIS A 206 13.25 -3.58 12.58
C HIS A 206 14.51 -2.76 12.82
N LYS A 207 15.37 -3.25 13.74
CA LYS A 207 16.61 -2.59 14.17
C LYS A 207 16.35 -1.17 14.70
N GLY A 208 15.34 -1.02 15.56
CA GLY A 208 15.00 0.27 16.20
C GLY A 208 14.42 1.31 15.24
N LYS A 209 13.82 0.88 14.12
CA LYS A 209 13.25 1.75 13.09
C LYS A 209 11.98 1.16 12.48
N TYR A 210 11.02 2.02 12.14
CA TYR A 210 9.89 1.71 11.27
C TYR A 210 10.21 2.20 9.87
N TRP A 211 10.35 1.28 8.91
CA TRP A 211 10.79 1.62 7.55
C TRP A 211 9.62 1.94 6.62
N LEU A 212 9.75 3.02 5.85
CA LEU A 212 8.79 3.43 4.83
C LEU A 212 8.88 2.51 3.60
N GLN A 213 7.71 2.21 3.05
CA GLN A 213 7.52 1.35 1.89
C GLN A 213 6.29 1.80 1.09
N VAL A 214 6.30 1.51 -0.20
CA VAL A 214 5.15 1.67 -1.08
C VAL A 214 4.37 0.37 -1.07
N ASN A 215 3.16 0.42 -0.53
CA ASN A 215 2.27 -0.72 -0.42
C ASN A 215 1.34 -0.85 -1.64
N GLY A 216 1.21 0.20 -2.47
CA GLY A 216 0.36 0.21 -3.66
C GLY A 216 0.49 1.52 -4.44
N ILE A 217 0.38 1.45 -5.77
CA ILE A 217 0.36 2.60 -6.68
C ILE A 217 -0.86 2.42 -7.57
N TYR A 218 -1.77 3.38 -7.57
CA TYR A 218 -3.05 3.30 -8.26
C TYR A 218 -3.24 4.52 -9.14
N THR A 219 -3.63 4.29 -10.39
CA THR A 219 -3.85 5.33 -11.40
C THR A 219 -5.30 5.34 -11.85
N PHE A 220 -5.76 6.51 -12.29
CA PHE A 220 -7.12 6.69 -12.79
C PHE A 220 -7.14 7.64 -14.01
N PRO A 221 -8.13 7.52 -14.93
CA PRO A 221 -9.25 6.56 -14.89
C PRO A 221 -8.84 5.12 -15.21
N GLU A 222 -7.76 4.96 -15.98
CA GLU A 222 -7.23 3.65 -16.36
C GLU A 222 -6.33 3.08 -15.24
N PRO A 223 -6.58 1.86 -14.75
CA PRO A 223 -5.73 1.22 -13.77
C PRO A 223 -4.38 0.83 -14.39
N PHE A 224 -3.30 1.22 -13.74
CA PHE A 224 -1.95 0.84 -14.11
C PHE A 224 -1.76 -0.62 -13.70
N VAL A 225 -1.54 -1.47 -14.71
CA VAL A 225 -1.36 -2.92 -14.55
C VAL A 225 -2.65 -3.57 -14.02
N ASP A 226 -2.87 -4.83 -14.35
CA ASP A 226 -3.97 -5.62 -13.81
C ASP A 226 -3.83 -5.94 -12.30
N LEU A 227 -3.27 -4.99 -11.52
CA LEU A 227 -3.24 -4.99 -10.05
C LEU A 227 -4.63 -5.20 -9.47
N ARG A 228 -5.64 -4.80 -10.24
CA ARG A 228 -7.06 -4.90 -9.95
C ARG A 228 -7.79 -5.91 -10.84
N GLY A 229 -7.18 -6.93 -11.44
CA GLY A 229 -7.94 -8.05 -12.07
C GLY A 229 -9.18 -7.69 -12.93
N GLU A 230 -9.16 -6.61 -13.73
CA GLU A 230 -10.32 -6.12 -14.53
C GLU A 230 -10.35 -6.72 -15.94
#